data_AF-A0A9D1W0N5-F1
#
_entry.id   AF-A0A9D1W0N5-F1
#
_cell.length_a   1.000
_cell.length_b   1.000
_cell.length_c   1.000
_cell.angle_alpha   90.00
_cell.angle_beta   90.00
_cell.angle_gamma   90.00
#
_symmetry.space_group_name_H-M   'P 1'
#
loop_
_entity.id
_entity.type
_entity.pdbx_description
1 polymer ?
#
loop_
_entity_poly.entity_id
_entity_poly.type
_entity_poly.pdbx_seq_one_letter_code
_entity_poly.pdbx_strand_id
1 'polypeptide(L)'
;ASVYSASPLAAAEFPAFDVTLRSAVSIARRLQDPLAELVKIDPKAIGVGQYQHDMPPKQLGEALDGVVEDCVNAVGVDVNTASVPLLARVSGLNAGTAANVVKYREENGSFTSRSELLKVPKLGVKAFEQCAGFLRVPESREILDNTAVHPESYQAAEKLLALCGYTEEDVRSGGLKELKNRIKAYGEEKMAAECGVGVPTLRDVAQELLKPGRDPRDELPAPILRTDVLEIKDLKPGMELKGTVRNVIDFGAFVDIGVHQDGLVHISQICDRFIRHPSEVLSVGDVVTVWVKEVDEAKKRISLTMKKPKSRPAAGGNKNV
;
A
#
# COMPACT_ATOMS: atom_id res chain seq x y z
N ALA A 1 -12.59 -10.56 5.58
CA ALA A 1 -12.57 -11.96 5.12
C ALA A 1 -13.98 -12.50 4.99
N SER A 2 -14.83 -12.35 6.03
CA SER A 2 -16.20 -12.86 6.03
C SER A 2 -17.04 -12.37 4.82
N VAL A 3 -16.99 -11.07 4.51
CA VAL A 3 -17.70 -10.50 3.34
C VAL A 3 -17.26 -11.14 2.03
N TYR A 4 -15.96 -11.31 1.82
CA TYR A 4 -15.43 -12.00 0.64
C TYR A 4 -15.96 -13.44 0.57
N SER A 5 -15.89 -14.20 1.66
CA SER A 5 -16.21 -15.63 1.64
C SER A 5 -17.66 -15.96 1.27
N ALA A 6 -18.58 -15.03 1.55
CA ALA A 6 -19.99 -15.12 1.17
C ALA A 6 -20.31 -14.50 -0.21
N SER A 7 -19.31 -13.92 -0.89
CA SER A 7 -19.50 -13.26 -2.18
C SER A 7 -19.67 -14.26 -3.34
N PRO A 8 -20.38 -13.88 -4.42
CA PRO A 8 -20.43 -14.68 -5.65
C PRO A 8 -19.04 -14.93 -6.25
N LEU A 9 -18.13 -13.96 -6.12
CA LEU A 9 -16.74 -14.09 -6.59
C LEU A 9 -16.01 -15.22 -5.87
N ALA A 10 -16.07 -15.27 -4.53
CA ALA A 10 -15.43 -16.34 -3.76
C ALA A 10 -16.07 -17.71 -4.03
N ALA A 11 -17.37 -17.75 -4.30
CA ALA A 11 -18.06 -18.97 -4.70
C ALA A 11 -17.61 -19.46 -6.09
N ALA A 12 -17.30 -18.55 -7.01
CA ALA A 12 -16.75 -18.88 -8.32
C ALA A 12 -15.27 -19.30 -8.24
N GLU A 13 -14.45 -18.61 -7.43
CA GLU A 13 -13.03 -18.97 -7.23
C GLU A 13 -12.87 -20.32 -6.51
N PHE A 14 -13.75 -20.63 -5.55
CA PHE A 14 -13.68 -21.86 -4.74
C PHE A 14 -15.05 -22.55 -4.57
N PRO A 15 -15.59 -23.18 -5.62
CA PRO A 15 -16.91 -23.82 -5.56
C PRO A 15 -16.99 -24.95 -4.53
N ALA A 16 -15.89 -25.69 -4.36
CA ALA A 16 -15.81 -26.85 -3.47
C ALA A 16 -15.56 -26.50 -1.99
N PHE A 17 -15.22 -25.24 -1.67
CA PHE A 17 -14.91 -24.82 -0.31
C PHE A 17 -16.15 -24.24 0.37
N ASP A 18 -16.32 -24.51 1.65
CA ASP A 18 -17.30 -23.81 2.47
C ASP A 18 -16.87 -22.36 2.78
N VAL A 19 -17.77 -21.61 3.39
CA VAL A 19 -17.55 -20.18 3.73
C VAL A 19 -16.37 -19.99 4.70
N THR A 20 -16.13 -20.94 5.60
CA THR A 20 -15.06 -20.84 6.60
C THR A 20 -13.68 -21.04 5.95
N LEU A 21 -13.56 -22.03 5.06
CA LEU A 21 -12.35 -22.27 4.29
C LEU A 21 -12.04 -21.12 3.34
N ARG A 22 -13.05 -20.57 2.64
CA ARG A 22 -12.88 -19.36 1.81
C ARG A 22 -12.39 -18.17 2.62
N SER A 23 -12.89 -18.00 3.85
CA SER A 23 -12.38 -16.96 4.75
C SER A 23 -10.91 -17.15 5.10
N ALA A 24 -10.50 -18.39 5.41
CA ALA A 24 -9.10 -18.71 5.70
C ALA A 24 -8.17 -18.43 4.50
N VAL A 25 -8.60 -18.79 3.28
CA VAL A 25 -7.86 -18.47 2.05
C VAL A 25 -7.67 -16.97 1.88
N SER A 26 -8.72 -16.17 2.10
CA SER A 26 -8.62 -14.71 1.99
C SER A 26 -7.65 -14.12 3.02
N ILE A 27 -7.61 -14.65 4.24
CA ILE A 27 -6.65 -14.21 5.26
C ILE A 27 -5.21 -14.50 4.81
N ALA A 28 -4.94 -15.70 4.32
CA ALA A 28 -3.61 -16.07 3.83
C ALA A 28 -3.16 -15.21 2.64
N ARG A 29 -4.05 -14.96 1.67
CA ARG A 29 -3.75 -14.13 0.49
C ARG A 29 -3.51 -12.67 0.85
N ARG A 30 -4.23 -12.11 1.82
CA ARG A 30 -3.99 -10.74 2.32
C ARG A 30 -2.60 -10.58 2.92
N LEU A 31 -2.06 -11.62 3.55
CA LEU A 31 -0.71 -11.57 4.09
C LEU A 31 0.35 -11.53 2.97
N GLN A 32 0.08 -12.20 1.84
CA GLN A 32 0.97 -12.22 0.68
C GLN A 32 0.92 -10.92 -0.10
N ASP A 33 -0.28 -10.47 -0.47
CA ASP A 33 -0.51 -9.19 -1.13
C ASP A 33 -1.85 -8.60 -0.66
N PRO A 34 -1.83 -7.63 0.27
CA PRO A 34 -3.04 -6.99 0.78
C PRO A 34 -3.85 -6.32 -0.33
N LEU A 35 -3.19 -5.68 -1.30
CA LEU A 35 -3.86 -4.92 -2.34
C LEU A 35 -4.64 -5.86 -3.26
N ALA A 36 -3.98 -6.90 -3.78
CA ALA A 36 -4.59 -7.85 -4.72
C ALA A 36 -5.79 -8.62 -4.13
N GLU A 37 -5.83 -8.81 -2.81
CA GLU A 37 -6.92 -9.52 -2.15
C GLU A 37 -8.02 -8.58 -1.60
N LEU A 38 -7.69 -7.37 -1.14
CA LEU A 38 -8.69 -6.42 -0.64
C LEU A 38 -9.55 -5.81 -1.75
N VAL A 39 -9.02 -5.64 -2.96
CA VAL A 39 -9.77 -5.13 -4.14
C VAL A 39 -10.94 -6.05 -4.55
N LYS A 40 -10.95 -7.31 -4.10
CA LYS A 40 -12.02 -8.28 -4.36
C LYS A 40 -13.28 -8.04 -3.54
N ILE A 41 -13.26 -7.07 -2.63
CA ILE A 41 -14.33 -6.80 -1.66
C ILE A 41 -14.89 -5.41 -1.98
N ASP A 42 -16.20 -5.23 -1.77
CA ASP A 42 -16.79 -3.90 -1.78
C ASP A 42 -16.02 -3.00 -0.78
N PRO A 43 -15.43 -1.88 -1.20
CA PRO A 43 -14.64 -1.03 -0.32
C PRO A 43 -15.37 -0.61 0.96
N LYS A 44 -16.69 -0.40 0.91
CA LYS A 44 -17.52 -0.07 2.08
C LYS A 44 -17.57 -1.19 3.11
N ALA A 45 -17.31 -2.42 2.69
CA ALA A 45 -17.37 -3.60 3.53
C ALA A 45 -16.02 -4.00 4.13
N ILE A 46 -14.94 -3.23 3.86
CA ILE A 46 -13.61 -3.44 4.46
C ILE A 46 -13.64 -3.13 5.96
N GLY A 47 -14.50 -2.21 6.42
CA GLY A 47 -14.61 -1.86 7.84
C GLY A 47 -13.57 -0.83 8.26
N VAL A 48 -13.69 0.40 7.76
CA VAL A 48 -12.66 1.45 7.91
C VAL A 48 -12.93 2.42 9.07
N GLY A 49 -14.10 2.32 9.72
CA GLY A 49 -14.45 3.17 10.85
C GLY A 49 -15.66 2.65 11.63
N GLN A 50 -15.77 3.06 12.90
CA GLN A 50 -16.81 2.60 13.83
C GLN A 50 -18.24 2.92 13.36
N TYR A 51 -18.44 4.15 12.90
CA TYR A 51 -19.74 4.69 12.47
C TYR A 51 -19.86 4.76 10.94
N GLN A 52 -19.11 3.92 10.21
CA GLN A 52 -19.14 3.92 8.74
C GLN A 52 -20.56 3.66 8.18
N HIS A 53 -21.40 2.96 8.94
CA HIS A 53 -22.78 2.64 8.55
C HIS A 53 -23.74 3.83 8.72
N ASP A 54 -23.34 4.84 9.48
CA ASP A 54 -24.13 6.07 9.69
C ASP A 54 -23.84 7.13 8.62
N MET A 55 -22.79 6.93 7.81
CA MET A 55 -22.45 7.82 6.70
C MET A 55 -23.39 7.62 5.51
N PRO A 56 -23.69 8.68 4.73
CA PRO A 56 -24.42 8.54 3.47
C PRO A 56 -23.74 7.52 2.54
N PRO A 57 -24.40 6.41 2.17
CA PRO A 57 -23.75 5.29 1.49
C PRO A 57 -23.10 5.65 0.15
N LYS A 58 -23.65 6.64 -0.56
CA LYS A 58 -23.12 7.13 -1.82
C LYS A 58 -21.79 7.86 -1.64
N GLN A 59 -21.72 8.79 -0.68
CA GLN A 59 -20.51 9.56 -0.40
C GLN A 59 -19.39 8.66 0.14
N LEU A 60 -19.74 7.70 1.00
CA LEU A 60 -18.78 6.70 1.49
C LEU A 60 -18.25 5.85 0.33
N GLY A 61 -19.13 5.40 -0.58
CA GLY A 61 -18.74 4.65 -1.77
C GLY A 61 -17.76 5.42 -2.64
N GLU A 62 -18.12 6.64 -3.05
CA GLU A 62 -17.27 7.49 -3.91
C GLU A 62 -15.89 7.75 -3.28
N ALA A 63 -15.84 8.06 -1.98
CA ALA A 63 -14.57 8.29 -1.28
C ALA A 63 -13.68 7.04 -1.23
N LEU A 64 -14.26 5.89 -0.88
CA LEU A 64 -13.50 4.64 -0.77
C LEU A 64 -13.11 4.06 -2.12
N ASP A 65 -13.97 4.18 -3.13
CA ASP A 65 -13.66 3.78 -4.50
C ASP A 65 -12.49 4.61 -5.06
N GLY A 66 -12.46 5.93 -4.79
CA GLY A 66 -11.35 6.81 -5.17
C GLY A 66 -10.03 6.39 -4.52
N VAL A 67 -10.03 6.11 -3.20
CA VAL A 67 -8.81 5.63 -2.50
C VAL A 67 -8.33 4.30 -3.07
N VAL A 68 -9.23 3.39 -3.43
CA VAL A 68 -8.86 2.10 -4.03
C VAL A 68 -8.27 2.31 -5.42
N GLU A 69 -8.86 3.17 -6.24
CA GLU A 69 -8.32 3.54 -7.55
C GLU A 69 -6.91 4.15 -7.41
N ASP A 70 -6.73 5.13 -6.52
CA ASP A 70 -5.44 5.77 -6.27
C ASP A 70 -4.38 4.74 -5.84
N CYS A 71 -4.71 3.85 -4.91
CA CYS A 71 -3.80 2.80 -4.44
C CYS A 71 -3.39 1.84 -5.57
N VAL A 72 -4.35 1.38 -6.38
CA VAL A 72 -4.08 0.42 -7.46
C VAL A 72 -3.23 1.05 -8.55
N ASN A 73 -3.52 2.29 -8.94
CA ASN A 73 -2.78 2.98 -10.00
C ASN A 73 -1.40 3.46 -9.52
N ALA A 74 -1.24 3.83 -8.25
CA ALA A 74 0.06 4.19 -7.68
C ALA A 74 1.01 2.99 -7.62
N VAL A 75 0.51 1.80 -7.29
CA VAL A 75 1.32 0.57 -7.31
C VAL A 75 1.53 0.09 -8.74
N GLY A 76 0.52 0.20 -9.61
CA GLY A 76 0.51 -0.40 -10.93
C GLY A 76 0.26 -1.91 -10.89
N VAL A 77 -0.08 -2.49 -12.03
CA VAL A 77 -0.62 -3.85 -12.10
C VAL A 77 0.08 -4.63 -13.21
N ASP A 78 0.58 -5.83 -12.89
CA ASP A 78 1.05 -6.77 -13.91
C ASP A 78 -0.14 -7.37 -14.66
N VAL A 79 -0.22 -7.07 -15.96
CA VAL A 79 -1.37 -7.44 -16.79
C VAL A 79 -1.47 -8.95 -17.03
N ASN A 80 -0.37 -9.70 -16.90
CA ASN A 80 -0.33 -11.13 -17.13
C ASN A 80 -0.79 -11.94 -15.92
N THR A 81 -0.64 -11.40 -14.71
CA THR A 81 -0.98 -12.11 -13.46
C THR A 81 -2.21 -11.55 -12.75
N ALA A 82 -2.58 -10.30 -13.00
CA ALA A 82 -3.66 -9.65 -12.29
C ALA A 82 -5.03 -10.31 -12.47
N SER A 83 -5.85 -10.24 -11.42
CA SER A 83 -7.23 -10.72 -11.45
C SER A 83 -8.17 -9.69 -12.09
N VAL A 84 -9.36 -10.12 -12.54
CA VAL A 84 -10.39 -9.22 -13.09
C VAL A 84 -10.76 -8.09 -12.11
N PRO A 85 -10.99 -8.33 -10.80
CA PRO A 85 -11.28 -7.26 -9.85
C PRO A 85 -10.15 -6.24 -9.71
N LEU A 86 -8.89 -6.67 -9.80
CA LEU A 86 -7.73 -5.76 -9.73
C LEU A 86 -7.64 -4.91 -11.00
N LEU A 87 -7.73 -5.52 -12.17
CA LEU A 87 -7.73 -4.81 -13.46
C LEU A 87 -8.89 -3.82 -13.58
N ALA A 88 -10.05 -4.14 -13.02
CA ALA A 88 -11.22 -3.26 -13.04
C ALA A 88 -11.04 -1.96 -12.23
N ARG A 89 -9.98 -1.86 -11.41
CA ARG A 89 -9.61 -0.66 -10.64
C ARG A 89 -8.50 0.17 -11.29
N VAL A 90 -7.95 -0.30 -12.41
CA VAL A 90 -6.96 0.45 -13.20
C VAL A 90 -7.68 1.55 -13.97
N SER A 91 -7.07 2.74 -14.00
CA SER A 91 -7.63 3.89 -14.72
C SER A 91 -7.90 3.56 -16.18
N GLY A 92 -9.07 3.95 -16.70
CA GLY A 92 -9.50 3.64 -18.06
C GLY A 92 -10.05 2.22 -18.29
N LEU A 93 -9.99 1.33 -17.29
CA LEU A 93 -10.61 0.00 -17.34
C LEU A 93 -11.92 -0.04 -16.54
N ASN A 94 -12.77 -1.00 -16.88
CA ASN A 94 -13.98 -1.34 -16.14
C ASN A 94 -14.11 -2.86 -16.06
N ALA A 95 -15.12 -3.37 -15.34
CA ALA A 95 -15.31 -4.81 -15.17
C ALA A 95 -15.40 -5.58 -16.50
N GLY A 96 -16.00 -4.99 -17.55
CA GLY A 96 -16.13 -5.61 -18.87
C GLY A 96 -14.81 -5.66 -19.63
N THR A 97 -14.07 -4.55 -19.69
CA THR A 97 -12.76 -4.52 -20.36
C THR A 97 -11.72 -5.34 -19.60
N ALA A 98 -11.74 -5.33 -18.26
CA ALA A 98 -10.90 -6.18 -17.43
C ALA A 98 -11.14 -7.68 -17.69
N ALA A 99 -12.40 -8.10 -17.82
CA ALA A 99 -12.73 -9.48 -18.18
C ALA A 99 -12.23 -9.84 -19.59
N ASN A 100 -12.30 -8.91 -20.54
CA ASN A 100 -11.77 -9.12 -21.89
C ASN A 100 -10.24 -9.23 -21.90
N VAL A 101 -9.52 -8.47 -21.07
CA VAL A 101 -8.06 -8.59 -20.94
C VAL A 101 -7.67 -9.99 -20.45
N VAL A 102 -8.32 -10.48 -19.39
CA VAL A 102 -8.06 -11.82 -18.85
C VAL A 102 -8.42 -12.90 -19.87
N LYS A 103 -9.59 -12.79 -20.52
CA LYS A 103 -10.00 -13.71 -21.57
C LYS A 103 -9.00 -13.73 -22.74
N TYR A 104 -8.52 -12.55 -23.17
CA TYR A 104 -7.57 -12.44 -24.27
C TYR A 104 -6.25 -13.16 -23.95
N ARG A 105 -5.71 -13.03 -22.73
CA ARG A 105 -4.47 -13.74 -22.34
C ARG A 105 -4.68 -15.25 -22.14
N GLU A 106 -5.87 -15.69 -21.75
CA GLU A 106 -6.20 -17.11 -21.67
C GLU A 106 -6.28 -17.75 -23.07
N GLU A 107 -6.79 -17.02 -24.06
CA GLU A 107 -6.93 -17.51 -25.44
C GLU A 107 -5.65 -17.38 -26.27
N ASN A 108 -4.87 -16.31 -26.09
CA ASN A 108 -3.71 -15.98 -26.94
C ASN A 108 -2.35 -16.14 -26.23
N GLY A 109 -2.34 -16.45 -24.93
CA GLY A 109 -1.15 -16.48 -24.10
C GLY A 109 -0.81 -15.12 -23.48
N SER A 110 0.28 -15.08 -22.70
CA SER A 110 0.75 -13.87 -22.02
C SER A 110 1.06 -12.74 -23.00
N PHE A 111 0.75 -11.51 -22.59
CA PHE A 111 1.15 -10.30 -23.30
C PHE A 111 2.67 -10.17 -23.28
N THR A 112 3.25 -9.82 -24.43
CA THR A 112 4.71 -9.61 -24.60
C THR A 112 5.06 -8.15 -24.89
N SER A 113 4.06 -7.27 -24.99
CA SER A 113 4.22 -5.82 -25.02
C SER A 113 2.90 -5.14 -24.67
N ARG A 114 2.96 -3.91 -24.15
CA ARG A 114 1.77 -3.06 -23.93
C ARG A 114 0.98 -2.85 -25.22
N SER A 115 1.64 -2.74 -26.37
CA SER A 115 0.98 -2.51 -27.66
C SER A 115 -0.03 -3.61 -28.02
N GLU A 116 0.13 -4.81 -27.48
CA GLU A 116 -0.80 -5.92 -27.70
C GLU A 116 -2.15 -5.71 -27.02
N LEU A 117 -2.23 -4.83 -26.01
CA LEU A 117 -3.50 -4.49 -25.36
C LEU A 117 -4.49 -3.85 -26.32
N LEU A 118 -4.03 -3.18 -27.38
CA LEU A 118 -4.90 -2.64 -28.44
C LEU A 118 -5.64 -3.74 -29.22
N LYS A 119 -5.21 -5.00 -29.14
CA LYS A 119 -5.90 -6.14 -29.74
C LYS A 119 -7.05 -6.66 -28.86
N VAL A 120 -7.14 -6.21 -27.60
CA VAL A 120 -8.17 -6.65 -26.67
C VAL A 120 -9.54 -6.11 -27.10
N PRO A 121 -10.58 -6.95 -27.21
CA PRO A 121 -11.91 -6.49 -27.59
C PRO A 121 -12.44 -5.38 -26.67
N LYS A 122 -12.99 -4.32 -27.28
CA LYS A 122 -13.56 -3.15 -26.58
C LYS A 122 -12.56 -2.32 -25.79
N LEU A 123 -11.25 -2.58 -25.91
CA LEU A 123 -10.20 -1.69 -25.41
C LEU A 123 -9.75 -0.77 -26.55
N GLY A 124 -10.36 0.42 -26.61
CA GLY A 124 -10.05 1.41 -27.64
C GLY A 124 -8.79 2.22 -27.33
N VAL A 125 -8.32 3.01 -28.31
CA VAL A 125 -7.10 3.84 -28.19
C VAL A 125 -7.14 4.78 -26.98
N LYS A 126 -8.28 5.42 -26.69
CA LYS A 126 -8.43 6.28 -25.51
C LYS A 126 -8.34 5.50 -24.20
N ALA A 127 -8.95 4.32 -24.13
CA ALA A 127 -8.87 3.48 -22.93
C ALA A 127 -7.43 2.99 -22.71
N PHE A 128 -6.73 2.64 -23.80
CA PHE A 128 -5.31 2.31 -23.77
C PHE A 128 -4.46 3.45 -23.26
N GLU A 129 -4.64 4.67 -23.77
CA GLU A 129 -3.94 5.87 -23.32
C GLU A 129 -4.14 6.14 -21.82
N GLN A 130 -5.33 5.87 -21.28
CA GLN A 130 -5.57 6.05 -19.85
C GLN A 130 -4.97 4.93 -18.98
N CYS A 131 -4.89 3.69 -19.48
CA CYS A 131 -4.48 2.54 -18.67
C CYS A 131 -3.00 2.13 -18.85
N ALA A 132 -2.38 2.45 -19.98
CA ALA A 132 -1.10 1.85 -20.38
C ALA A 132 0.04 2.14 -19.40
N GLY A 133 0.07 3.32 -18.77
CA GLY A 133 1.10 3.70 -17.79
C GLY A 133 1.01 2.90 -16.48
N PHE A 134 -0.17 2.36 -16.17
CA PHE A 134 -0.44 1.61 -14.95
C PHE A 134 -0.34 0.09 -15.15
N LEU A 135 -0.38 -0.38 -16.39
CA LEU A 135 -0.25 -1.80 -16.74
C LEU A 135 1.22 -2.14 -17.03
N ARG A 136 1.80 -3.07 -16.29
CA ARG A 136 3.18 -3.54 -16.49
C ARG A 136 3.19 -4.88 -17.22
N VAL A 137 4.20 -5.07 -18.07
CA VAL A 137 4.46 -6.32 -18.80
C VAL A 137 5.92 -6.76 -18.54
N PRO A 138 6.20 -7.44 -17.42
CA PRO A 138 7.57 -7.86 -17.07
C PRO A 138 8.24 -8.75 -18.12
N GLU A 139 7.46 -9.53 -18.88
CA GLU A 139 7.91 -10.41 -19.94
C GLU A 139 8.26 -9.67 -21.25
N SER A 140 8.03 -8.36 -21.32
CA SER A 140 8.32 -7.58 -22.51
C SER A 140 9.82 -7.48 -22.80
N ARG A 141 10.15 -7.44 -24.10
CA ARG A 141 11.51 -7.13 -24.54
C ARG A 141 11.86 -5.67 -24.27
N GLU A 142 10.85 -4.81 -24.41
CA GLU A 142 10.93 -3.39 -24.10
C GLU A 142 10.98 -3.22 -22.58
N ILE A 143 12.07 -2.69 -22.06
CA ILE A 143 12.25 -2.51 -20.61
C ILE A 143 11.26 -1.48 -20.05
N LEU A 144 10.87 -0.49 -20.86
CA LEU A 144 9.94 0.56 -20.46
C LEU A 144 8.53 0.01 -20.16
N ASP A 145 8.14 -1.12 -20.77
CA ASP A 145 6.86 -1.79 -20.46
C ASP A 145 6.80 -2.34 -19.01
N ASN A 146 7.95 -2.47 -18.34
CA ASN A 146 8.05 -2.82 -16.92
C ASN A 146 8.24 -1.59 -16.00
N THR A 147 8.05 -0.37 -16.50
CA THR A 147 8.15 0.88 -15.73
C THR A 147 6.82 1.63 -15.71
N ALA A 148 6.67 2.68 -14.90
CA ALA A 148 5.51 3.57 -14.99
C ALA A 148 5.63 4.60 -16.13
N VAL A 149 6.69 4.56 -16.95
CA VAL A 149 6.82 5.43 -18.13
C VAL A 149 5.69 5.10 -19.10
N HIS A 150 4.90 6.11 -19.45
CA HIS A 150 3.80 5.95 -20.40
C HIS A 150 4.33 5.77 -21.84
N PRO A 151 3.70 4.94 -22.71
CA PRO A 151 4.12 4.76 -24.11
C PRO A 151 4.29 6.05 -24.91
N GLU A 152 3.54 7.11 -24.61
CA GLU A 152 3.71 8.42 -25.27
C GLU A 152 5.10 9.05 -25.02
N SER A 153 5.76 8.65 -23.93
CA SER A 153 7.06 9.17 -23.48
C SER A 153 8.22 8.23 -23.80
N TYR A 154 8.01 7.14 -24.55
CA TYR A 154 9.09 6.19 -24.88
C TYR A 154 10.21 6.85 -25.68
N GLN A 155 9.84 7.62 -26.71
CA GLN A 155 10.82 8.38 -27.50
C GLN A 155 11.61 9.37 -26.64
N ALA A 156 10.99 9.95 -25.61
CA ALA A 156 11.65 10.87 -24.68
C ALA A 156 12.64 10.12 -23.76
N ALA A 157 12.26 8.93 -23.27
CA ALA A 157 13.11 8.06 -22.47
C ALA A 157 14.33 7.55 -23.25
N GLU A 158 14.13 7.08 -24.48
CA GLU A 158 15.21 6.66 -25.40
C GLU A 158 16.20 7.80 -25.65
N LYS A 159 15.71 9.00 -25.96
CA LYS A 159 16.55 10.20 -26.14
C LYS A 159 17.31 10.58 -24.87
N LEU A 160 16.66 10.52 -23.71
CA LEU A 160 17.31 10.80 -22.43
C LEU A 160 18.49 9.86 -22.18
N LEU A 161 18.29 8.55 -22.42
CA LEU A 161 19.35 7.55 -22.32
C LEU A 161 20.48 7.84 -23.30
N ALA A 162 20.17 8.11 -24.57
CA ALA A 162 21.16 8.41 -25.59
C ALA A 162 22.00 9.67 -25.27
N LEU A 163 21.35 10.77 -24.87
CA LEU A 163 22.02 12.01 -24.45
C LEU A 163 22.92 11.80 -23.22
N CYS A 164 22.49 10.93 -22.32
CA CYS A 164 23.26 10.57 -21.14
C CYS A 164 24.30 9.46 -21.42
N GLY A 165 24.41 8.94 -22.63
CA GLY A 165 25.36 7.87 -22.98
C GLY A 165 25.05 6.53 -22.29
N TYR A 166 23.77 6.23 -22.13
CA TYR A 166 23.27 4.97 -21.58
C TYR A 166 22.43 4.21 -22.60
N THR A 167 22.27 2.92 -22.36
CA THR A 167 21.46 1.99 -23.14
C THR A 167 20.34 1.39 -22.29
N GLU A 168 19.37 0.75 -22.92
CA GLU A 168 18.33 -0.02 -22.20
C GLU A 168 18.91 -1.16 -21.35
N GLU A 169 20.08 -1.70 -21.72
CA GLU A 169 20.76 -2.74 -20.95
C GLU A 169 21.34 -2.19 -19.64
N ASP A 170 21.73 -0.91 -19.63
CA ASP A 170 22.10 -0.19 -18.40
C ASP A 170 20.89 0.01 -17.48
N VAL A 171 19.70 0.24 -18.05
CA VAL A 171 18.44 0.29 -17.29
C VAL A 171 18.15 -1.07 -16.66
N ARG A 172 18.22 -2.14 -17.46
CA ARG A 172 17.94 -3.52 -17.03
C ARG A 172 18.88 -4.00 -15.93
N SER A 173 20.15 -3.60 -15.98
CA SER A 173 21.17 -3.95 -14.98
C SER A 173 21.18 -3.01 -13.76
N GLY A 174 20.39 -1.93 -13.76
CA GLY A 174 20.42 -0.92 -12.69
C GLY A 174 21.71 -0.09 -12.66
N GLY A 175 22.40 0.04 -13.80
CA GLY A 175 23.69 0.72 -13.95
C GLY A 175 23.63 2.25 -13.97
N LEU A 176 22.46 2.86 -13.80
CA LEU A 176 22.19 4.29 -14.04
C LEU A 176 22.57 5.24 -12.89
N LYS A 177 23.59 4.90 -12.08
CA LYS A 177 23.93 5.64 -10.85
C LYS A 177 24.19 7.14 -11.06
N GLU A 178 24.77 7.51 -12.20
CA GLU A 178 25.13 8.91 -12.52
C GLU A 178 24.06 9.65 -13.33
N LEU A 179 22.91 9.02 -13.65
CA LEU A 179 21.87 9.61 -14.50
C LEU A 179 21.42 10.98 -13.98
N LYS A 180 21.13 11.09 -12.68
CA LYS A 180 20.72 12.37 -12.06
C LYS A 180 21.79 13.45 -12.19
N ASN A 181 23.07 13.08 -12.08
CA ASN A 181 24.18 14.02 -12.17
C ASN A 181 24.41 14.48 -13.61
N ARG A 182 24.28 13.56 -14.59
CA ARG A 182 24.38 13.88 -16.03
C ARG A 182 23.25 14.80 -16.48
N ILE A 183 22.01 14.56 -16.04
CA ILE A 183 20.87 15.45 -16.30
C ILE A 183 21.14 16.86 -15.75
N LYS A 184 21.62 16.97 -14.51
CA LYS A 184 21.95 18.27 -13.90
C LYS A 184 23.07 19.01 -14.63
N ALA A 185 24.11 18.29 -15.05
CA ALA A 185 25.23 18.87 -15.79
C ALA A 185 24.82 19.39 -17.18
N TYR A 186 23.90 18.70 -17.86
CA TYR A 186 23.34 19.13 -19.15
C TYR A 186 22.38 20.32 -19.01
N GLY A 187 21.65 20.37 -17.89
CA GLY A 187 20.59 21.33 -17.60
C GLY A 187 19.22 20.74 -17.91
N GLU A 188 18.37 20.66 -16.88
CA GLU A 188 17.06 20.00 -16.95
C GLU A 188 16.13 20.60 -18.02
N GLU A 189 16.09 21.93 -18.16
CA GLU A 189 15.25 22.60 -19.15
C GLU A 189 15.68 22.30 -20.59
N LYS A 190 16.99 22.29 -20.85
CA LYS A 190 17.54 21.99 -22.18
C LYS A 190 17.28 20.54 -22.55
N MET A 191 17.55 19.62 -21.61
CA MET A 191 17.31 18.20 -21.83
C MET A 191 15.83 17.90 -22.04
N ALA A 192 14.94 18.51 -21.26
CA ALA A 192 13.49 18.37 -21.43
C ALA A 192 13.05 18.80 -22.84
N ALA A 193 13.54 19.95 -23.31
CA ALA A 193 13.23 20.45 -24.65
C ALA A 193 13.73 19.51 -25.77
N GLU A 194 14.92 18.94 -25.65
CA GLU A 194 15.45 17.98 -26.64
C GLU A 194 14.71 16.64 -26.64
N CYS A 195 14.32 16.17 -25.45
CA CYS A 195 13.48 15.00 -25.28
C CYS A 195 12.04 15.24 -25.77
N GLY A 196 11.60 16.50 -25.90
CA GLY A 196 10.26 16.88 -26.35
C GLY A 196 9.20 16.80 -25.24
N VAL A 197 9.61 16.89 -23.98
CA VAL A 197 8.72 16.78 -22.80
C VAL A 197 8.91 17.96 -21.83
N GLY A 198 7.99 18.10 -20.88
CA GLY A 198 8.17 19.06 -19.78
C GLY A 198 9.20 18.59 -18.76
N VAL A 199 9.74 19.53 -17.97
CA VAL A 199 10.67 19.22 -16.87
C VAL A 199 10.08 18.23 -15.85
N PRO A 200 8.80 18.32 -15.44
CA PRO A 200 8.22 17.32 -14.53
C PRO A 200 8.27 15.91 -15.11
N THR A 201 7.81 15.73 -16.35
CA THR A 201 7.84 14.44 -17.06
C THR A 201 9.26 13.91 -17.20
N LEU A 202 10.23 14.76 -17.52
CA LEU A 202 11.63 14.34 -17.60
C LEU A 202 12.13 13.78 -16.25
N ARG A 203 11.79 14.44 -15.14
CA ARG A 203 12.18 13.99 -13.81
C ARG A 203 11.53 12.68 -13.42
N ASP A 204 10.25 12.50 -13.77
CA ASP A 204 9.50 11.27 -13.51
C ASP A 204 10.09 10.10 -14.31
N VAL A 205 10.28 10.28 -15.62
CA VAL A 205 10.96 9.29 -16.49
C VAL A 205 12.34 8.94 -15.92
N ALA A 206 13.13 9.92 -15.50
CA ALA A 206 14.43 9.65 -14.91
C ALA A 206 14.36 8.88 -13.58
N GLN A 207 13.33 9.09 -12.74
CA GLN A 207 13.14 8.27 -11.53
C GLN A 207 12.75 6.83 -11.86
N GLU A 208 11.85 6.65 -12.84
CA GLU A 208 11.39 5.33 -13.27
C GLU A 208 12.52 4.50 -13.88
N LEU A 209 13.37 5.11 -14.71
CA LEU A 209 14.53 4.44 -15.29
C LEU A 209 15.55 3.99 -14.24
N LEU A 210 15.69 4.71 -13.12
CA LEU A 210 16.61 4.35 -12.05
C LEU A 210 16.16 3.11 -11.25
N LYS A 211 14.85 2.88 -11.17
CA LYS A 211 14.26 1.76 -10.44
C LYS A 211 13.07 1.18 -11.24
N PRO A 212 13.34 0.46 -12.35
CA PRO A 212 12.28 -0.15 -13.15
C PRO A 212 11.43 -1.11 -12.31
N GLY A 213 10.11 -1.00 -12.43
CA GLY A 213 9.17 -1.88 -11.74
C GLY A 213 9.13 -1.73 -10.22
N ARG A 214 9.63 -0.60 -9.69
CA ARG A 214 9.60 -0.27 -8.25
C ARG A 214 8.18 -0.38 -7.71
N ASP A 215 8.00 -1.19 -6.66
CA ASP A 215 6.78 -1.16 -5.87
C ASP A 215 6.91 -0.04 -4.83
N PRO A 216 6.01 0.97 -4.81
CA PRO A 216 6.06 2.03 -3.80
C PRO A 216 5.84 1.50 -2.37
N ARG A 217 5.30 0.27 -2.22
CA ARG A 217 5.04 -0.36 -0.92
C ARG A 217 6.30 -0.88 -0.25
N ASP A 218 7.37 -1.15 -1.01
CA ASP A 218 8.63 -1.69 -0.46
C ASP A 218 9.35 -0.71 0.48
N GLU A 219 9.02 0.57 0.38
CA GLU A 219 9.59 1.62 1.24
C GLU A 219 8.78 1.82 2.53
N LEU A 220 7.63 1.15 2.66
CA LEU A 220 6.83 1.19 3.88
C LEU A 220 7.50 0.35 4.98
N PRO A 221 7.39 0.78 6.25
CA PRO A 221 7.93 0.00 7.36
C PRO A 221 7.27 -1.39 7.40
N ALA A 222 8.09 -2.44 7.44
CA ALA A 222 7.59 -3.79 7.53
C ALA A 222 6.73 -3.99 8.79
N PRO A 223 5.66 -4.79 8.71
CA PRO A 223 4.86 -5.11 9.89
C PRO A 223 5.74 -5.81 10.93
N ILE A 224 5.63 -5.37 12.18
CA ILE A 224 6.33 -6.00 13.30
C ILE A 224 5.65 -7.34 13.58
N LEU A 225 6.22 -8.43 13.07
CA LEU A 225 5.83 -9.77 13.45
C LEU A 225 6.31 -10.01 14.88
N ARG A 226 5.38 -10.03 15.83
CA ARG A 226 5.70 -10.41 17.21
C ARG A 226 5.83 -11.92 17.30
N THR A 227 6.97 -12.37 17.82
CA THR A 227 7.26 -13.79 18.06
C THR A 227 6.59 -14.30 19.34
N ASP A 228 6.22 -13.38 20.24
CA ASP A 228 5.63 -13.70 21.54
C ASP A 228 4.15 -13.33 21.54
N VAL A 229 3.28 -14.33 21.55
CA VAL A 229 1.86 -14.16 21.88
C VAL A 229 1.80 -13.80 23.36
N LEU A 230 1.72 -12.51 23.66
CA LEU A 230 1.55 -12.03 25.03
C LEU A 230 0.06 -12.11 25.38
N GLU A 231 -0.30 -12.80 26.47
CA GLU A 231 -1.64 -12.68 27.03
C GLU A 231 -1.72 -11.40 27.89
N ILE A 232 -2.93 -10.93 28.18
CA ILE A 232 -3.14 -9.78 29.10
C ILE A 232 -2.47 -10.01 30.47
N LYS A 233 -2.34 -11.28 30.88
CA LYS A 233 -1.70 -11.71 32.14
C LYS A 233 -0.20 -11.49 32.17
N ASP A 234 0.43 -11.45 30.99
CA ASP A 234 1.88 -11.27 30.87
C ASP A 234 2.27 -9.78 30.92
N LEU A 235 1.29 -8.90 30.79
CA LEU A 235 1.50 -7.46 30.85
C LEU A 235 1.73 -6.98 32.28
N LYS A 236 2.88 -6.35 32.51
CA LYS A 236 3.22 -5.72 33.78
C LYS A 236 3.28 -4.20 33.62
N PRO A 237 2.76 -3.42 34.59
CA PRO A 237 2.98 -1.98 34.61
C PRO A 237 4.47 -1.62 34.50
N GLY A 238 4.79 -0.69 33.61
CA GLY A 238 6.15 -0.26 33.27
C GLY A 238 6.78 -1.01 32.10
N MET A 239 6.17 -2.07 31.57
CA MET A 239 6.68 -2.80 30.40
C MET A 239 6.66 -1.91 29.16
N GLU A 240 7.80 -1.84 28.46
CA GLU A 240 7.95 -1.15 27.19
C GLU A 240 7.57 -2.07 26.04
N LEU A 241 6.68 -1.60 25.16
CA LEU A 241 6.18 -2.34 24.02
C LEU A 241 6.13 -1.43 22.80
N LYS A 242 6.39 -1.99 21.61
CA LYS A 242 6.09 -1.31 20.34
C LYS A 242 4.71 -1.73 19.86
N GLY A 243 3.83 -0.78 19.61
CA GLY A 243 2.49 -1.05 19.12
C GLY A 243 2.13 -0.19 17.91
N THR A 244 1.10 -0.60 17.19
CA THR A 244 0.62 0.13 16.02
C THR A 244 -0.66 0.86 16.37
N VAL A 245 -0.74 2.15 16.05
CA VAL A 245 -1.96 2.94 16.25
C VAL A 245 -3.07 2.38 15.34
N ARG A 246 -4.10 1.78 15.95
CA ARG A 246 -5.27 1.25 15.24
C ARG A 246 -6.30 2.33 14.96
N ASN A 247 -6.45 3.26 15.89
CA ASN A 247 -7.47 4.29 15.81
C ASN A 247 -7.08 5.52 16.63
N VAL A 248 -7.55 6.68 16.21
CA VAL A 248 -7.31 7.98 16.85
C VAL A 248 -8.67 8.63 17.12
N ILE A 249 -8.90 9.06 18.36
CA ILE A 249 -10.17 9.63 18.84
C ILE A 249 -9.91 10.93 19.62
N ASP A 250 -10.95 11.72 19.90
CA ASP A 250 -10.80 13.04 20.53
C ASP A 250 -10.00 13.02 21.85
N PHE A 251 -10.16 11.98 22.65
CA PHE A 251 -9.54 11.87 23.98
C PHE A 251 -8.33 10.93 24.04
N GLY A 252 -7.87 10.38 22.92
CA GLY A 252 -6.73 9.46 22.93
C GLY A 252 -6.49 8.70 21.62
N ALA A 253 -5.68 7.66 21.70
CA ALA A 253 -5.41 6.75 20.59
C ALA A 253 -5.43 5.29 21.09
N PHE A 254 -5.99 4.40 20.27
CA PHE A 254 -5.93 2.96 20.51
C PHE A 254 -4.72 2.37 19.80
N VAL A 255 -3.90 1.66 20.57
CA VAL A 255 -2.65 1.07 20.10
C VAL A 255 -2.74 -0.45 20.28
N ASP A 256 -2.59 -1.17 19.18
CA ASP A 256 -2.47 -2.62 19.20
C ASP A 256 -1.08 -2.99 19.70
N ILE A 257 -1.05 -3.59 20.89
CA ILE A 257 0.16 -4.12 21.51
C ILE A 257 0.18 -5.65 21.50
N GLY A 258 -0.47 -6.31 20.53
CA GLY A 258 -0.32 -7.74 20.26
C GLY A 258 -0.90 -8.69 21.31
N VAL A 259 -1.86 -8.24 22.13
CA VAL A 259 -2.52 -9.04 23.18
C VAL A 259 -4.01 -9.29 22.92
N HIS A 260 -4.42 -9.24 21.64
CA HIS A 260 -5.83 -9.30 21.18
C HIS A 260 -6.76 -8.18 21.69
N GLN A 261 -6.27 -7.30 22.55
CA GLN A 261 -6.99 -6.19 23.13
C GLN A 261 -6.18 -4.91 22.93
N ASP A 262 -6.79 -3.90 22.32
CA ASP A 262 -6.14 -2.61 22.12
C ASP A 262 -5.96 -1.89 23.45
N GLY A 263 -4.78 -1.29 23.63
CA GLY A 263 -4.51 -0.41 24.76
C GLY A 263 -4.84 1.04 24.42
N LEU A 264 -5.39 1.77 25.39
CA LEU A 264 -5.75 3.18 25.22
C LEU A 264 -4.61 4.08 25.73
N VAL A 265 -4.10 4.95 24.86
CA VAL A 265 -3.26 6.09 25.24
C VAL A 265 -4.14 7.32 25.34
N HIS A 266 -4.40 7.82 26.55
CA HIS A 266 -5.16 9.06 26.74
C HIS A 266 -4.39 10.27 26.18
N ILE A 267 -5.07 11.31 25.70
CA ILE A 267 -4.45 12.51 25.07
C ILE A 267 -3.32 13.12 25.91
N SER A 268 -3.51 13.18 27.24
CA SER A 268 -2.50 13.67 28.19
C SER A 268 -1.21 12.83 28.28
N GLN A 269 -1.25 11.60 27.77
CA GLN A 269 -0.19 10.59 27.82
C GLN A 269 0.50 10.40 26.46
N ILE A 270 0.07 11.12 25.41
CA ILE A 270 0.66 11.05 24.07
C ILE A 270 1.99 11.81 24.01
N CYS A 271 2.02 13.05 24.48
CA CYS A 271 3.25 13.85 24.48
C CYS A 271 3.28 14.89 25.62
N ASP A 272 4.46 15.49 25.84
CA ASP A 272 4.66 16.47 26.92
C ASP A 272 4.12 17.87 26.61
N ARG A 273 3.85 18.19 25.35
CA ARG A 273 3.19 19.44 24.95
C ARG A 273 1.67 19.31 25.00
N PHE A 274 0.98 20.44 25.14
CA PHE A 274 -0.48 20.49 25.00
C PHE A 274 -0.86 20.28 23.53
N ILE A 275 -1.77 19.34 23.29
CA ILE A 275 -2.35 19.03 21.97
C ILE A 275 -3.86 19.19 22.08
N ARG A 276 -4.52 19.73 21.05
CA ARG A 276 -5.99 19.82 21.03
C ARG A 276 -6.62 18.52 20.55
N HIS A 277 -6.02 17.86 19.58
CA HIS A 277 -6.47 16.56 19.07
C HIS A 277 -5.31 15.60 18.82
N PRO A 278 -5.40 14.31 19.24
CA PRO A 278 -4.34 13.33 19.02
C PRO A 278 -3.83 13.20 17.57
N SER A 279 -4.68 13.47 16.58
CA SER A 279 -4.31 13.47 15.15
C SER A 279 -3.25 14.49 14.74
N GLU A 280 -2.96 15.49 15.58
CA GLU A 280 -1.85 16.41 15.34
C GLU A 280 -0.47 15.74 15.47
N VAL A 281 -0.41 14.57 16.13
CA VAL A 281 0.85 13.92 16.51
C VAL A 281 0.86 12.43 16.18
N LEU A 282 -0.30 11.82 15.96
CA LEU A 282 -0.46 10.41 15.65
C LEU A 282 -1.37 10.22 14.45
N SER A 283 -0.98 9.31 13.56
CA SER A 283 -1.80 8.80 12.47
C SER A 283 -2.13 7.33 12.70
N VAL A 284 -3.27 6.89 12.17
CA VAL A 284 -3.59 5.45 12.12
C VAL A 284 -2.52 4.75 11.28
N GLY A 285 -1.95 3.67 11.80
CA GLY A 285 -0.82 2.95 11.20
C GLY A 285 0.54 3.30 11.79
N ASP A 286 0.66 4.37 12.59
CA ASP A 286 1.94 4.74 13.20
C ASP A 286 2.44 3.66 14.16
N VAL A 287 3.72 3.33 14.06
CA VAL A 287 4.42 2.46 15.01
C VAL A 287 4.96 3.31 16.15
N VAL A 288 4.39 3.14 17.33
CA VAL A 288 4.71 3.92 18.53
C VAL A 288 5.32 3.04 19.62
N THR A 289 6.20 3.64 20.42
CA THR A 289 6.69 3.02 21.66
C THR A 289 5.80 3.45 22.80
N VAL A 290 5.25 2.48 23.52
CA VAL A 290 4.30 2.67 24.62
C VAL A 290 4.76 1.90 25.85
N TRP A 291 4.43 2.42 27.02
CA TRP A 291 4.61 1.75 28.29
C TRP A 291 3.25 1.40 28.89
N VAL A 292 3.15 0.20 29.45
CA VAL A 292 1.96 -0.24 30.18
C VAL A 292 1.83 0.59 31.45
N LYS A 293 0.74 1.35 31.59
CA LYS A 293 0.47 2.13 32.80
C LYS A 293 -0.32 1.31 33.80
N GLU A 294 -1.38 0.65 33.34
CA GLU A 294 -2.29 -0.14 34.17
C GLU A 294 -2.96 -1.22 33.32
N VAL A 295 -3.20 -2.39 33.92
CA VAL A 295 -3.89 -3.52 33.31
C VAL A 295 -5.03 -3.92 34.23
N ASP A 296 -6.26 -3.86 33.72
CA ASP A 296 -7.46 -4.37 34.40
C ASP A 296 -7.91 -5.64 33.68
N GLU A 297 -7.55 -6.79 34.24
CA GLU A 297 -7.87 -8.11 33.68
C GLU A 297 -9.38 -8.39 33.71
N ALA A 298 -10.08 -7.93 34.76
CA ALA A 298 -11.52 -8.18 34.92
C ALA A 298 -12.34 -7.46 33.85
N LYS A 299 -11.93 -6.24 33.49
CA LYS A 299 -12.59 -5.44 32.44
C LYS A 299 -11.93 -5.56 31.08
N LYS A 300 -10.85 -6.34 30.94
CA LYS A 300 -10.02 -6.45 29.72
C LYS A 300 -9.60 -5.08 29.20
N ARG A 301 -9.13 -4.19 30.08
CA ARG A 301 -8.71 -2.84 29.72
C ARG A 301 -7.22 -2.65 29.97
N ILE A 302 -6.54 -2.08 28.99
CA ILE A 302 -5.12 -1.78 29.07
C ILE A 302 -4.93 -0.28 28.89
N SER A 303 -4.36 0.37 29.90
CA SER A 303 -4.01 1.78 29.85
C SER A 303 -2.54 1.92 29.49
N LEU A 304 -2.25 2.67 28.43
CA LEU A 304 -0.91 2.87 27.91
C LEU A 304 -0.48 4.33 28.07
N THR A 305 0.83 4.56 28.06
CA THR A 305 1.42 5.90 27.98
C THR A 305 2.55 5.91 26.95
N MET A 306 2.66 6.99 26.19
CA MET A 306 3.81 7.24 25.31
C MET A 306 4.88 8.09 26.01
N LYS A 307 4.61 8.54 27.23
CA LYS A 307 5.59 9.23 28.07
C LYS A 307 6.44 8.21 28.78
N LYS A 308 7.76 8.33 28.61
CA LYS A 308 8.72 7.46 29.29
C LYS A 308 8.52 7.59 30.81
N PRO A 309 8.15 6.50 31.53
CA PRO A 309 7.99 6.56 32.97
C PRO A 309 9.35 6.87 33.62
N LYS A 310 9.37 7.84 34.55
CA LYS A 310 10.58 8.15 35.32
C LYS A 310 10.88 6.95 36.22
N SER A 311 12.06 6.34 36.08
CA SER A 311 12.49 5.27 36.98
C SER A 311 12.54 5.80 38.41
N ARG A 312 11.75 5.19 39.30
CA ARG A 312 11.86 5.44 40.73
C ARG A 312 13.11 4.68 41.21
N PRO A 313 14.06 5.30 41.93
CA PRO A 313 15.15 4.54 42.56
C PRO A 313 14.54 3.54 43.53
N ALA A 314 15.06 2.31 43.54
CA ALA A 314 14.65 1.27 44.49
C ALA A 314 14.71 1.81 45.93
N ALA A 315 13.64 1.59 46.69
CA ALA A 315 13.52 2.05 48.07
C ALA A 315 14.70 1.56 48.92
N GLY A 316 15.31 2.50 49.64
CA GLY A 316 16.48 2.27 50.48
C GLY A 316 16.28 1.18 51.52
N GLY A 317 17.28 0.30 51.61
CA GLY A 317 17.38 -0.71 52.65
C GLY A 317 17.36 -0.07 54.04
N ASN A 318 16.51 -0.65 54.88
CA ASN A 318 16.34 -0.37 56.29
C ASN A 318 17.69 -0.48 57.02
N LYS A 319 18.26 0.65 57.44
CA LYS A 319 19.28 0.70 58.50
C LYS A 319 18.60 1.26 59.73
N ASN A 320 18.32 0.39 60.69
CA ASN A 320 18.20 0.78 62.09
C ASN A 320 18.95 -0.26 62.94
N VAL A 321 19.90 0.32 63.67
CA VAL A 321 20.57 -0.05 64.94
C VAL A 321 20.03 -1.30 65.63
#